data_AF-A0A260RH63-F1
#
_entry.id   AF-A0A260RH63-F1
#
_cell.length_a   1.000
_cell.length_b   1.000
_cell.length_c   1.000
_cell.angle_alpha   90.00
_cell.angle_beta   90.00
_cell.angle_gamma   90.00
#
_symmetry.space_group_name_H-M   'P 1'
#
loop_
_entity.id
_entity.type
_entity.pdbx_description
1 polymer ?
#
loop_
_entity_poly.entity_id
_entity_poly.type
_entity_poly.pdbx_seq_one_letter_code
_entity_poly.pdbx_strand_id
1 'polypeptide(L)'
;MASDRRPPIPDDMAKAVRARDGYVCRKCGSDDRCEIDHVVPWHIVKVHELDNLQLLCLPCNRSKGGKVEADGRRTWFDPEFFGVGA
;
A
#
# COMPACT_ATOMS: atom_id res chain seq x y z
N MET A 1 5.31 31.02 4.58
CA MET A 1 5.94 29.70 4.76
C MET A 1 5.11 28.70 4.00
N ALA A 2 5.58 28.23 2.84
CA ALA A 2 4.93 27.16 2.11
C ALA A 2 4.99 25.92 3.01
N SER A 3 3.82 25.43 3.43
CA SER A 3 3.71 24.40 4.44
C SER A 3 4.43 23.12 4.01
N ASP A 4 5.23 22.55 4.92
CA ASP A 4 5.90 21.24 4.87
C ASP A 4 4.89 20.06 4.86
N ARG A 5 3.82 20.20 4.07
CA ARG A 5 2.76 19.21 3.92
C ARG A 5 3.21 18.24 2.86
N ARG A 6 3.09 16.95 3.18
CA ARG A 6 3.23 15.85 2.22
C ARG A 6 2.36 16.16 0.98
N PRO A 7 2.94 16.14 -0.24
CA PRO A 7 2.16 16.29 -1.45
C PRO A 7 1.12 15.16 -1.57
N PRO A 8 -0.01 15.39 -2.24
CA PRO A 8 -0.95 14.33 -2.54
C PRO A 8 -0.29 13.29 -3.45
N ILE A 9 -0.69 12.02 -3.31
CA ILE A 9 -0.31 10.97 -4.26
C ILE A 9 -0.98 11.31 -5.61
N PRO A 10 -0.26 11.30 -6.74
CA PRO A 10 -0.85 11.51 -8.06
C PRO A 10 -2.00 10.53 -8.36
N ASP A 11 -3.06 11.00 -9.01
CA ASP A 11 -4.25 10.18 -9.30
C ASP A 11 -3.94 8.96 -10.17
N ASP A 12 -3.06 9.10 -11.15
CA ASP A 12 -2.60 8.02 -12.02
C ASP A 12 -1.87 6.94 -11.21
N MET A 13 -0.99 7.35 -10.29
CA MET A 13 -0.28 6.47 -9.38
C MET A 13 -1.24 5.77 -8.43
N ALA A 14 -2.22 6.50 -7.87
CA ALA A 14 -3.23 5.94 -7.00
C ALA A 14 -4.09 4.88 -7.69
N LYS A 15 -4.48 5.13 -8.95
CA LYS A 15 -5.20 4.16 -9.78
C LYS A 15 -4.35 2.93 -10.08
N ALA A 16 -3.08 3.12 -10.42
CA ALA A 16 -2.16 2.02 -10.69
C ALA A 16 -1.96 1.10 -9.47
N VAL A 17 -1.78 1.67 -8.27
CA VAL A 17 -1.68 0.90 -7.02
C VAL A 17 -2.95 0.10 -6.76
N ARG A 18 -4.13 0.72 -6.88
CA ARG A 18 -5.41 0.03 -6.65
C ARG A 18 -5.65 -1.11 -7.64
N ALA A 19 -5.33 -0.90 -8.92
CA ALA A 19 -5.47 -1.92 -9.95
C ALA A 19 -4.49 -3.09 -9.75
N ARG A 20 -3.22 -2.78 -9.43
CA ARG A 20 -2.19 -3.79 -9.12
C ARG A 20 -2.58 -4.64 -7.92
N ASP A 21 -3.15 -4.01 -6.89
CA ASP A 21 -3.53 -4.66 -5.64
C ASP A 21 -4.95 -5.26 -5.70
N GLY A 22 -5.53 -5.39 -6.91
CA GLY A 22 -6.83 -6.06 -7.11
C GLY A 22 -8.00 -5.39 -6.40
N TYR A 23 -7.89 -4.11 -6.06
CA TYR A 23 -8.85 -3.34 -5.25
C TYR A 23 -9.10 -3.92 -3.85
N VAL A 24 -8.21 -4.77 -3.34
CA VAL A 24 -8.31 -5.37 -2.02
C VAL A 24 -7.06 -5.10 -1.18
N CYS A 25 -7.19 -5.21 0.13
CA CYS A 25 -6.09 -5.07 1.07
C CYS A 25 -5.00 -6.11 0.78
N ARG A 26 -3.76 -5.68 0.55
CA ARG A 26 -2.62 -6.59 0.34
C ARG A 26 -2.36 -7.53 1.50
N LYS A 27 -2.72 -7.12 2.73
CA LYS A 27 -2.43 -7.86 3.96
C LYS A 27 -3.47 -8.92 4.32
N CYS A 28 -4.76 -8.60 4.17
CA CYS A 28 -5.86 -9.50 4.58
C CYS A 28 -6.87 -9.80 3.47
N GLY A 29 -6.79 -9.10 2.33
CA GLY A 29 -7.65 -9.25 1.16
C GLY A 29 -9.07 -8.71 1.32
N SER A 30 -9.36 -7.98 2.39
CA SER A 30 -10.62 -7.23 2.51
C SER A 30 -10.67 -6.06 1.51
N ASP A 31 -11.83 -5.81 0.91
CA ASP A 31 -12.15 -4.66 0.07
C ASP A 31 -12.74 -3.47 0.86
N ASP A 32 -13.03 -3.63 2.15
CA ASP A 32 -13.66 -2.59 2.98
C ASP A 32 -12.70 -1.43 3.27
N ARG A 33 -13.11 -0.21 2.89
CA ARG A 33 -12.44 1.07 3.20
C ARG A 33 -10.92 1.00 2.99
N CYS A 34 -10.53 0.62 1.79
CA CYS A 34 -9.13 0.50 1.41
C CYS A 34 -8.48 1.87 1.07
N GLU A 35 -7.37 2.14 1.74
CA GLU A 35 -6.55 3.33 1.62
C GLU A 35 -5.16 2.98 1.10
N ILE A 36 -4.53 3.93 0.41
CA ILE A 36 -3.17 3.76 -0.06
C ILE A 36 -2.22 4.14 1.08
N ASP A 37 -1.38 3.19 1.46
CA ASP A 37 -0.36 3.33 2.49
C ASP A 37 1.05 3.16 1.90
N HIS A 38 2.04 3.71 2.60
CA HIS A 38 3.44 3.54 2.25
C HIS A 38 4.06 2.35 2.99
N VAL A 39 4.60 1.36 2.27
CA VAL A 39 5.31 0.21 2.85
C VAL A 39 6.40 0.69 3.81
N VAL A 40 7.30 1.56 3.32
CA VAL A 40 8.25 2.33 4.11
C VAL A 40 7.66 3.71 4.39
N PRO A 41 7.42 4.09 5.66
CA PRO A 41 6.72 5.32 6.02
C PRO A 41 7.27 6.60 5.37
N TRP A 42 6.36 7.52 5.04
CA TRP A 42 6.68 8.81 4.42
C TRP A 42 7.80 9.60 5.10
N HIS A 43 7.87 9.60 6.43
CA HIS A 43 8.87 10.37 7.17
C HIS A 43 10.32 9.89 6.92
N ILE A 44 10.49 8.68 6.38
CA ILE A 44 11.77 8.11 5.97
C ILE A 44 12.05 8.42 4.50
N VAL A 45 11.15 8.05 3.60
CA VAL A 45 11.39 8.10 2.15
C VAL A 45 11.17 9.50 1.55
N LYS A 46 10.19 10.25 2.06
CA LYS A 46 9.74 11.56 1.55
C LYS A 46 9.51 11.61 0.02
N VAL A 47 9.21 10.46 -0.58
CA VAL A 47 8.93 10.30 -2.02
C VAL A 47 7.76 9.34 -2.22
N HIS A 48 7.05 9.51 -3.33
CA HIS A 48 6.04 8.57 -3.80
C HIS A 48 6.65 7.70 -4.89
N GLU A 49 6.71 6.40 -4.64
CA GLU A 49 7.18 5.39 -5.59
C GLU A 49 6.14 4.28 -5.63
N LEU A 50 5.79 3.80 -6.82
CA LEU A 50 4.76 2.77 -7.01
C LEU A 50 5.05 1.51 -6.19
N ASP A 51 6.32 1.09 -6.14
CA ASP A 51 6.77 -0.09 -5.39
C ASP A 51 6.68 0.09 -3.87
N ASN A 52 6.73 1.34 -3.38
CA ASN A 52 6.62 1.65 -1.96
C ASN A 52 5.19 1.99 -1.53
N LEU A 53 4.22 2.00 -2.45
CA LEU A 53 2.81 2.17 -2.14
C LEU A 53 2.10 0.82 -2.14
N GLN A 54 1.12 0.65 -1.27
CA GLN A 54 0.27 -0.53 -1.18
C GLN A 54 -1.15 -0.15 -0.78
N LEU A 55 -2.12 -0.99 -1.11
CA LEU A 55 -3.51 -0.83 -0.71
C LEU A 55 -3.77 -1.63 0.58
N LEU A 56 -4.23 -0.94 1.64
CA LEU A 56 -4.57 -1.55 2.93
C LEU A 56 -5.97 -1.14 3.37
N CYS A 57 -6.74 -2.08 3.93
CA CYS A 57 -7.99 -1.75 4.61
C CYS A 57 -7.70 -0.97 5.91
N LEU A 58 -8.66 -0.17 6.36
CA LEU A 58 -8.53 0.68 7.54
C LEU A 58 -7.98 -0.06 8.80
N PRO A 59 -8.44 -1.28 9.16
CA PRO A 59 -7.87 -2.02 10.29
C PRO A 59 -6.38 -2.38 10.11
N CYS A 60 -6.00 -2.83 8.91
CA CYS A 60 -4.62 -3.19 8.60
C CYS A 60 -3.71 -1.97 8.59
N ASN A 61 -4.17 -0.88 7.96
CA ASN A 61 -3.46 0.39 7.92
C ASN A 61 -3.18 0.94 9.33
N ARG A 62 -4.22 0.95 10.20
CA ARG A 62 -4.08 1.37 11.60
C ARG A 62 -3.16 0.46 12.42
N SER A 63 -3.21 -0.84 12.19
CA SER A 63 -2.35 -1.82 12.88
C SER A 63 -0.88 -1.65 12.52
N LYS A 64 -0.59 -1.38 11.24
CA LYS A 64 0.76 -1.07 10.74
C LYS A 64 1.29 0.24 11.34
N GLY A 65 0.53 1.33 11.17
CA GLY A 65 0.95 2.67 11.60
C GLY A 65 2.27 3.11 10.97
N GLY A 66 3.13 3.79 11.74
CA GLY A 66 4.42 4.30 11.28
C GLY A 66 5.56 3.26 11.26
N LYS A 67 5.25 1.96 11.30
CA LYS A 67 6.28 0.90 11.30
C LYS A 67 6.67 0.54 9.87
N VAL A 68 7.94 0.19 9.68
CA VAL A 68 8.39 -0.49 8.46
C VAL A 68 7.94 -1.95 8.57
N GLU A 69 7.04 -2.38 7.69
CA GLU A 69 6.70 -3.81 7.61
C GLU A 69 7.73 -4.51 6.73
N ALA A 70 8.39 -5.54 7.30
CA ALA A 70 9.25 -6.45 6.54
C ALA A 70 8.43 -7.52 5.77
N ASP A 71 7.11 -7.55 6.03
CA ASP A 71 6.23 -8.64 5.66
C ASP A 71 5.45 -8.25 4.41
N GLY A 72 6.00 -8.63 3.25
CA GLY A 72 5.32 -8.51 1.96
C GLY A 72 4.23 -9.57 1.77
N ARG A 73 3.38 -9.81 2.79
CA ARG A 73 2.28 -10.78 2.70
C ARG A 73 1.44 -10.47 1.46
N ARG A 74 1.30 -11.47 0.61
CA ARG A 74 0.49 -11.44 -0.60
C ARG A 74 -0.76 -12.26 -0.31
N THR A 75 -1.93 -11.83 -0.78
CA THR A 75 -3.20 -12.53 -0.55
C THR A 75 -3.61 -13.30 -1.81
N TRP A 76 -4.70 -14.07 -1.72
CA TRP A 76 -5.15 -15.03 -2.75
C TRP A 76 -5.33 -14.49 -4.17
N PHE A 77 -5.35 -13.17 -4.39
CA PHE A 77 -5.40 -12.59 -5.73
C PHE A 77 -4.01 -12.47 -6.38
N ASP A 78 -2.94 -12.60 -5.59
CA ASP A 78 -1.56 -12.59 -6.05
C ASP A 78 -1.16 -13.97 -6.58
N PRO A 79 -0.63 -14.11 -7.81
CA PRO A 79 -0.22 -15.41 -8.35
C PRO A 79 0.84 -16.13 -7.50
N GLU A 80 1.70 -15.39 -6.80
CA GLU A 80 2.71 -15.97 -5.92
C GLU A 80 2.10 -16.56 -4.64
N PHE A 81 0.86 -16.20 -4.27
CA PHE A 81 0.17 -16.76 -3.11
C PHE A 81 -0.01 -18.28 -3.22
N PHE A 82 -0.34 -18.76 -4.41
CA PHE A 82 -0.50 -20.20 -4.68
C PHE A 82 0.82 -20.89 -5.06
N GLY A 83 1.96 -20.18 -4.99
CA GLY A 83 3.26 -20.72 -5.41
C GLY A 83 3.40 -20.91 -6.92
N VAL A 84 2.57 -20.23 -7.73
CA VAL A 84 2.53 -20.42 -9.20
C VAL A 84 3.42 -19.41 -9.94
N GLY A 85 4.41 -18.81 -9.26
CA GLY A 85 5.20 -17.70 -9.80
C GLY A 85 6.70 -17.74 -9.49
N ALA A 86 7.27 -18.92 -9.25
CA ALA A 86 8.72 -19.12 -9.17
C ALA A 86 9.29 -19.54 -10.54
#